data_AF-A0A9E3BVN9-F1
#
_entry.id   AF-A0A9E3BVN9-F1
#
_cell.length_a   1.000
_cell.length_b   1.000
_cell.length_c   1.000
_cell.angle_alpha   90.00
_cell.angle_beta   90.00
_cell.angle_gamma   90.00
#
_symmetry.space_group_name_H-M   'P 1'
#
loop_
_entity.id
_entity.type
_entity.pdbx_description
1 polymer ?
#
loop_
_entity_poly.entity_id
_entity_poly.type
_entity_poly.pdbx_seq_one_letter_code
_entity_poly.pdbx_strand_id
1 'polypeptide(L)'
;MERRTVLAGAAASAAGLVAGRATSAADSTVASLASPDLAAALARFRASIPAHFDPTYVENAVIPFYLTSVYEGERPALPMIDVTLSKENALPHDLWGLIYQGWRPAPDEGVTVFLQGLEKRGDHNLRKRIYMSAVTPDLYGPMYSGKVVAFFDALLDPAFAGRPFMRHYLDYYWDVYWDLHLGVKGDAIPPQIRTIGESFNTVLAFRDPLQPTVYDNYMTVRALLDFLKGWIDARLDDIGSGRAADPRKTIAWYWIKNAGDGAHFSKKDVVFECFHNFVAFSQWGNTIFGVMSRLSEDGGDREVRAAFERTMSGNPDDAGGAPYTPLEMF
;
A
#
# COMPACT_ATOMS: atom_id res chain seq x y z
N MET A 1 -7.15 37.10 10.43
CA MET A 1 -8.32 36.38 9.90
C MET A 1 -8.37 36.70 8.41
N GLU A 2 -7.66 35.92 7.60
CA GLU A 2 -7.58 36.08 6.14
C GLU A 2 -7.66 34.69 5.52
N ARG A 3 -8.67 34.48 4.67
CA ARG A 3 -8.87 33.26 3.90
C ARG A 3 -7.96 33.31 2.68
N ARG A 4 -7.03 32.36 2.56
CA ARG A 4 -6.16 32.24 1.38
C ARG A 4 -6.85 31.48 0.26
N THR A 5 -6.89 32.17 -0.86
CA THR A 5 -7.29 31.84 -2.22
C THR A 5 -6.52 30.63 -2.75
N VAL A 6 -7.22 29.69 -3.39
CA VAL A 6 -6.63 28.59 -4.15
C VAL A 6 -6.93 28.83 -5.63
N LEU A 7 -5.87 28.83 -6.44
CA LEU A 7 -5.76 28.68 -7.90
C LEU A 7 -6.26 29.84 -8.81
N ALA A 8 -5.31 30.69 -9.19
CA ALA A 8 -5.28 31.32 -10.51
C ALA A 8 -3.82 31.37 -11.00
N GLY A 9 -3.52 30.75 -12.14
CA GLY A 9 -2.20 30.86 -12.76
C GLY A 9 -1.98 29.88 -13.90
N ALA A 10 -2.40 30.26 -15.11
CA ALA A 10 -1.55 30.29 -16.33
C ALA A 10 -2.44 30.37 -17.58
N ALA A 11 -2.61 31.57 -18.14
CA ALA A 11 -3.03 31.78 -19.52
C ALA A 11 -2.35 33.03 -20.10
N ALA A 12 -1.43 32.81 -21.02
CA ALA A 12 -0.96 33.69 -22.10
C ALA A 12 0.20 32.92 -22.79
N SER A 13 0.37 32.81 -24.11
CA SER A 13 -0.28 33.40 -25.28
C SER A 13 0.43 32.84 -26.52
N ALA A 14 -0.28 32.55 -27.61
CA ALA A 14 0.17 32.77 -29.00
C ALA A 14 -1.01 32.54 -29.97
N ALA A 15 -1.37 33.58 -30.70
CA ALA A 15 -2.41 33.62 -31.72
C ALA A 15 -1.88 33.12 -33.09
N GLY A 16 -2.77 32.61 -33.96
CA GLY A 16 -2.42 32.40 -35.37
C GLY A 16 -3.37 31.55 -36.23
N LEU A 17 -4.50 32.15 -36.64
CA LEU A 17 -5.16 32.10 -37.97
C LEU A 17 -5.79 30.80 -38.57
N VAL A 18 -7.13 30.87 -38.76
CA VAL A 18 -7.96 30.63 -40.00
C VAL A 18 -7.97 29.19 -40.59
N ALA A 19 -9.08 28.51 -40.91
CA ALA A 19 -10.46 28.86 -41.31
C ALA A 19 -11.44 27.68 -41.11
N GLY A 20 -12.76 27.97 -41.08
CA GLY A 20 -13.79 27.02 -41.53
C GLY A 20 -15.06 26.93 -40.68
N ARG A 21 -16.05 27.79 -40.96
CA ARG A 21 -17.39 27.86 -40.36
C ARG A 21 -18.19 26.54 -40.46
N ALA A 22 -18.89 26.18 -39.36
CA ALA A 22 -20.34 25.95 -39.39
C ALA A 22 -20.93 26.15 -37.98
N THR A 23 -21.99 26.94 -37.94
CA THR A 23 -22.72 27.50 -36.80
C THR A 23 -23.52 26.48 -35.99
N SER A 24 -23.37 26.50 -34.66
CA SER A 24 -24.51 26.43 -33.74
C SER A 24 -24.20 27.28 -32.51
N ALA A 25 -25.08 28.24 -32.25
CA ALA A 25 -25.00 29.16 -31.13
C ALA A 25 -25.43 28.44 -29.85
N ALA A 26 -24.58 28.45 -28.84
CA ALA A 26 -25.00 28.47 -27.44
C ALA A 26 -23.92 29.21 -26.66
N ASP A 27 -24.35 30.27 -25.99
CA ASP A 27 -23.55 31.19 -25.18
C ASP A 27 -22.55 30.47 -24.29
N SER A 28 -21.30 30.93 -24.39
CA SER A 28 -20.28 30.80 -23.38
C SER A 28 -20.69 31.55 -22.11
N THR A 29 -21.44 30.87 -21.24
CA THR A 29 -21.34 31.13 -19.80
C THR A 29 -20.35 30.12 -19.25
N VAL A 30 -19.17 30.59 -18.86
CA VAL A 30 -18.31 29.86 -17.94
C VAL A 30 -19.05 29.86 -16.60
N ALA A 31 -20.01 28.97 -16.46
CA ALA A 31 -20.64 28.66 -15.20
C ALA A 31 -19.57 27.98 -14.34
N SER A 32 -19.22 28.63 -13.24
CA SER A 32 -18.53 28.00 -12.12
C SER A 32 -19.32 26.74 -11.72
N LEU A 33 -18.78 25.56 -12.01
CA LEU A 33 -19.37 24.26 -11.66
C LEU A 33 -19.16 23.92 -10.18
N ALA A 34 -19.45 24.85 -9.27
CA ALA A 34 -19.96 24.44 -7.97
C ALA A 34 -21.47 24.32 -8.15
N SER A 35 -21.93 23.19 -8.71
CA SER A 35 -23.37 22.92 -8.83
C SER A 35 -24.02 23.09 -7.44
N PRO A 36 -25.12 23.87 -7.32
CA PRO A 36 -25.91 23.97 -6.08
C PRO A 36 -26.30 22.60 -5.49
N ASP A 37 -26.30 21.56 -6.33
CA ASP A 37 -26.58 20.18 -5.95
C ASP A 37 -25.46 19.53 -5.11
N LEU A 38 -24.18 19.83 -5.39
CA LEU A 38 -23.07 19.21 -4.64
C LEU A 38 -23.01 19.71 -3.19
N ALA A 39 -23.21 21.02 -2.97
CA ALA A 39 -23.24 21.58 -1.62
C ALA A 39 -24.40 21.02 -0.79
N ALA A 40 -25.58 20.87 -1.41
CA ALA A 40 -26.75 20.26 -0.79
C ALA A 40 -26.56 18.75 -0.54
N ALA A 41 -25.95 18.02 -1.48
CA ALA A 41 -25.60 16.61 -1.35
C ALA A 41 -24.60 16.40 -0.22
N LEU A 42 -23.55 17.21 -0.14
CA LEU A 42 -22.55 17.16 0.93
C LEU A 42 -23.18 17.48 2.29
N ALA A 43 -24.12 18.43 2.37
CA ALA A 43 -24.84 18.73 3.60
C ALA A 43 -25.71 17.54 4.06
N ARG A 44 -26.43 16.88 3.13
CA ARG A 44 -27.20 15.65 3.42
C ARG A 44 -26.28 14.51 3.85
N PHE A 45 -25.16 14.35 3.17
CA PHE A 45 -24.16 13.34 3.50
C PHE A 45 -23.60 13.55 4.90
N ARG A 46 -23.17 14.78 5.24
CA ARG A 46 -22.69 15.13 6.59
C ARG A 46 -23.72 14.81 7.66
N ALA A 47 -25.01 15.00 7.40
CA ALA A 47 -26.07 14.65 8.34
C ALA A 47 -26.27 13.13 8.53
N SER A 48 -25.81 12.30 7.60
CA SER A 48 -25.84 10.83 7.72
C SER A 48 -24.64 10.22 8.43
N ILE A 49 -23.59 11.00 8.69
CA ILE A 49 -22.36 10.52 9.32
C ILE A 49 -22.63 10.21 10.80
N PRO A 50 -22.18 9.05 11.33
CA PRO A 50 -22.34 8.74 12.74
C PRO A 50 -21.77 9.83 13.65
N ALA A 51 -22.58 10.34 14.58
CA ALA A 51 -22.23 11.49 15.42
C ALA A 51 -21.05 11.26 16.39
N HIS A 52 -20.63 10.01 16.58
CA HIS A 52 -19.50 9.65 17.44
C HIS A 52 -18.16 9.69 16.71
N PHE A 53 -18.14 9.94 15.40
CA PHE A 53 -16.90 10.04 14.64
C PHE A 53 -16.19 11.37 14.91
N ASP A 54 -14.88 11.30 15.12
CA ASP A 54 -14.01 12.47 15.28
C ASP A 54 -14.19 13.46 14.13
N PRO A 55 -14.45 14.76 14.39
CA PRO A 55 -14.64 15.75 13.34
C PRO A 55 -13.46 15.83 12.36
N THR A 56 -12.24 15.64 12.85
CA THR A 56 -11.03 15.62 12.01
C THR A 56 -10.99 14.39 11.10
N TYR A 57 -11.48 13.23 11.57
CA TYR A 57 -11.59 12.04 10.72
C TYR A 57 -12.64 12.23 9.63
N VAL A 58 -13.78 12.83 9.97
CA VAL A 58 -14.84 13.15 9.02
C VAL A 58 -14.32 14.04 7.89
N GLU A 59 -13.64 15.14 8.24
CA GLU A 59 -13.14 16.10 7.25
C GLU A 59 -12.01 15.55 6.37
N ASN A 60 -11.17 14.65 6.89
CA ASN A 60 -9.96 14.22 6.18
C ASN A 60 -10.02 12.79 5.61
N ALA A 61 -10.97 11.95 6.04
CA ALA A 61 -11.15 10.59 5.50
C ALA A 61 -12.54 10.40 4.87
N VAL A 62 -13.60 10.70 5.61
CA VAL A 62 -14.99 10.41 5.17
C VAL A 62 -15.41 11.30 4.01
N ILE A 63 -15.21 12.61 4.11
CA ILE A 63 -15.58 13.55 3.05
C ILE A 63 -14.76 13.32 1.77
N PRO A 64 -13.41 13.19 1.83
CA PRO A 64 -12.63 12.89 0.64
C PRO A 64 -13.06 11.59 -0.05
N PHE A 65 -13.31 10.52 0.72
CA PHE A 65 -13.83 9.26 0.18
C PHE A 65 -15.14 9.47 -0.58
N TYR A 66 -16.11 10.17 0.04
CA TYR A 66 -17.38 10.49 -0.60
C TYR A 66 -17.20 11.28 -1.89
N LEU A 67 -16.39 12.35 -1.88
CA LEU A 67 -16.14 13.19 -3.05
C LEU A 67 -15.46 12.41 -4.20
N THR A 68 -14.59 11.45 -3.89
CA THR A 68 -13.96 10.58 -4.89
C THR A 68 -14.87 9.46 -5.42
N SER A 69 -15.98 9.18 -4.72
CA SER A 69 -16.98 8.18 -5.15
C SER A 69 -18.06 8.76 -6.09
N VAL A 70 -18.08 10.09 -6.25
CA VAL A 70 -18.95 10.80 -7.21
C VAL A 70 -18.22 10.88 -8.54
N TYR A 71 -18.54 9.95 -9.45
CA TYR A 71 -18.05 9.98 -10.82
C TYR A 71 -19.06 10.71 -11.72
N GLU A 72 -18.66 11.83 -12.32
CA GLU A 72 -19.23 12.19 -13.62
C GLU A 72 -18.58 11.26 -14.64
N GLY A 73 -19.38 10.58 -15.47
CA GLY A 73 -18.89 9.67 -16.49
C GLY A 73 -18.08 10.42 -17.54
N GLU A 74 -16.80 10.63 -17.28
CA GLU A 74 -15.90 11.21 -18.27
C GLU A 74 -15.65 10.20 -19.39
N ARG A 75 -15.55 10.72 -20.61
CA ARG A 75 -15.25 9.91 -21.79
C ARG A 75 -13.88 9.24 -21.56
N PRO A 76 -13.74 7.91 -21.70
CA PRO A 76 -12.46 7.24 -21.47
C PRO A 76 -11.37 7.86 -22.36
N ALA A 77 -10.47 8.64 -21.75
CA ALA A 77 -9.23 9.04 -22.39
C ALA A 77 -8.23 7.91 -22.14
N LEU A 78 -7.66 7.36 -23.22
CA LEU A 78 -6.54 6.42 -23.09
C LEU A 78 -5.46 7.10 -22.25
N PRO A 79 -4.96 6.47 -21.16
CA PRO A 79 -3.92 7.04 -20.33
C PRO A 79 -2.59 6.91 -21.08
N MET A 80 -2.43 7.71 -22.12
CA MET A 80 -1.16 7.88 -22.78
C MET A 80 -0.67 9.29 -22.45
N ILE A 81 0.19 9.33 -21.42
CA ILE A 81 1.16 10.42 -21.24
C ILE A 81 0.50 11.79 -21.00
N ASP A 82 -0.43 11.86 -20.05
CA ASP A 82 -0.75 13.16 -19.45
C ASP A 82 0.11 13.34 -18.18
N VAL A 83 0.92 14.40 -18.15
CA VAL A 83 1.72 14.79 -16.98
C VAL A 83 0.85 15.21 -15.79
N THR A 84 -0.45 15.43 -16.02
CA THR A 84 -1.42 15.79 -14.99
C THR A 84 -1.72 14.62 -14.04
N LEU A 85 -1.60 13.36 -14.51
CA LEU A 85 -1.78 12.16 -13.71
C LEU A 85 -0.41 11.61 -13.27
N SER A 86 0.08 12.08 -12.13
CA SER A 86 1.34 11.63 -11.54
C SER A 86 1.12 10.49 -10.53
N LYS A 87 2.17 9.69 -10.29
CA LYS A 87 2.17 8.66 -9.22
C LYS A 87 1.95 9.22 -7.83
N GLU A 88 2.25 10.50 -7.63
CA GLU A 88 2.09 11.19 -6.35
C GLU A 88 0.61 11.38 -5.99
N ASN A 89 -0.27 11.33 -7.00
CA ASN A 89 -1.72 11.42 -6.83
C ASN A 89 -2.40 10.04 -6.78
N ALA A 90 -1.64 8.94 -6.76
CA ALA A 90 -2.20 7.59 -6.88
C ALA A 90 -2.79 7.04 -5.57
N LEU A 91 -2.41 7.58 -4.41
CA LEU A 91 -2.99 7.16 -3.13
C LEU A 91 -4.32 7.93 -2.90
N PRO A 92 -5.43 7.21 -2.65
CA PRO A 92 -6.68 7.84 -2.25
C PRO A 92 -6.50 8.79 -1.05
N HIS A 93 -7.11 9.98 -1.15
CA HIS A 93 -6.93 11.03 -0.14
C HIS A 93 -7.30 10.59 1.28
N ASP A 94 -8.29 9.70 1.40
CA ASP A 94 -8.76 9.16 2.67
C ASP A 94 -7.72 8.29 3.39
N LEU A 95 -6.67 7.82 2.70
CA LEU A 95 -5.65 6.94 3.29
C LEU A 95 -4.43 7.68 3.84
N TRP A 96 -4.25 8.97 3.52
CA TRP A 96 -3.07 9.71 3.99
C TRP A 96 -2.96 9.79 5.51
N GLY A 97 -4.10 9.81 6.21
CA GLY A 97 -4.12 9.83 7.67
C GLY A 97 -3.62 8.55 8.33
N LEU A 98 -3.50 7.43 7.61
CA LEU A 98 -2.86 6.20 8.13
C LEU A 98 -1.34 6.29 8.12
N ILE A 99 -0.78 7.23 7.36
CA ILE A 99 0.65 7.30 7.02
C ILE A 99 1.29 8.56 7.62
N TYR A 100 0.55 9.66 7.62
CA TYR A 100 0.99 10.94 8.16
C TYR A 100 -0.02 11.50 9.17
N GLN A 101 0.50 11.99 10.29
CA GLN A 101 -0.32 12.69 11.28
C GLN A 101 -0.99 13.93 10.67
N GLY A 102 -0.35 14.58 9.69
CA GLY A 102 -0.89 15.75 9.01
C GLY A 102 -1.99 15.50 7.98
N TRP A 103 -2.47 14.25 7.80
CA TRP A 103 -3.51 13.87 6.82
C TRP A 103 -3.17 14.14 5.35
N ARG A 104 -1.89 14.40 5.06
CA ARG A 104 -1.39 14.73 3.73
C ARG A 104 0.07 14.30 3.60
N PRO A 105 0.60 14.16 2.38
CA PRO A 105 2.02 13.86 2.18
C PRO A 105 2.93 14.83 2.92
N ALA A 106 3.90 14.29 3.68
CA ALA A 106 4.95 15.04 4.34
C ALA A 106 6.32 14.39 4.02
N PRO A 107 6.93 14.71 2.86
CA PRO A 107 8.17 14.06 2.41
C PRO A 107 9.33 14.14 3.40
N ASP A 108 9.38 15.18 4.25
CA ASP A 108 10.39 15.35 5.30
C ASP A 108 10.27 14.31 6.44
N GLU A 109 9.14 13.61 6.53
CA GLU A 109 8.90 12.48 7.42
C GLU A 109 9.21 11.11 6.77
N GLY A 110 9.75 11.11 5.56
CA GLY A 110 9.99 9.93 4.73
C GLY A 110 8.94 9.78 3.64
N VAL A 111 9.31 9.16 2.52
CA VAL A 111 8.41 8.92 1.38
C VAL A 111 8.59 7.52 0.81
N THR A 112 7.52 6.90 0.33
CA THR A 112 7.65 5.63 -0.40
C THR A 112 8.06 5.84 -1.85
N VAL A 113 8.92 4.98 -2.36
CA VAL A 113 9.32 4.93 -3.77
C VAL A 113 8.14 4.65 -4.71
N PHE A 114 7.03 4.11 -4.20
CA PHE A 114 5.86 3.80 -5.03
C PHE A 114 5.03 5.04 -5.37
N LEU A 115 5.01 6.04 -4.49
CA LEU A 115 4.24 7.28 -4.67
C LEU A 115 5.07 8.41 -5.27
N GLN A 116 6.40 8.34 -5.21
CA GLN A 116 7.25 9.40 -5.78
C GLN A 116 7.29 9.35 -7.33
N GLY A 117 7.24 10.52 -8.00
CA GLY A 117 7.41 10.63 -9.46
C GLY A 117 8.76 10.08 -9.96
N LEU A 118 8.85 9.62 -11.22
CA LEU A 118 10.07 8.98 -11.77
C LEU A 118 11.27 9.93 -11.75
N GLU A 119 11.03 11.19 -12.10
CA GLU A 119 11.98 12.29 -12.16
C GLU A 119 12.62 12.63 -10.80
N LYS A 120 11.96 12.26 -9.69
CA LYS A 120 12.45 12.50 -8.32
C LYS A 120 13.18 11.30 -7.72
N ARG A 121 13.39 10.21 -8.47
CA ARG A 121 14.02 8.96 -7.97
C ARG A 121 15.52 8.87 -8.21
N GLY A 122 16.14 9.93 -8.74
CA GLY A 122 17.55 10.00 -9.08
C GLY A 122 17.92 9.23 -10.35
N ASP A 123 19.18 9.35 -10.76
CA ASP A 123 19.72 8.80 -12.00
C ASP A 123 19.42 7.30 -12.11
N HIS A 124 18.94 6.88 -13.29
CA HIS A 124 18.58 5.49 -13.56
C HIS A 124 17.66 4.87 -12.49
N ASN A 125 16.73 5.66 -11.92
CA ASN A 125 15.75 5.22 -10.93
C ASN A 125 16.41 4.67 -9.65
N LEU A 126 17.53 5.29 -9.25
CA LEU A 126 18.40 4.85 -8.15
C LEU A 126 17.63 4.53 -6.86
N ARG A 127 16.68 5.37 -6.44
CA ARG A 127 15.86 5.11 -5.25
C ARG A 127 15.12 3.77 -5.33
N LYS A 128 14.50 3.45 -6.47
CA LYS A 128 13.81 2.15 -6.65
C LYS A 128 14.80 1.00 -6.71
N ARG A 129 15.99 1.21 -7.28
CA ARG A 129 17.05 0.19 -7.27
C ARG A 129 17.53 -0.11 -5.86
N ILE A 130 17.68 0.90 -5.01
CA ILE A 130 18.00 0.70 -3.59
C ILE A 130 16.88 -0.08 -2.90
N TYR A 131 15.61 0.30 -3.09
CA TYR A 131 14.47 -0.44 -2.56
C TYR A 131 14.47 -1.92 -3.02
N MET A 132 14.62 -2.16 -4.32
CA MET A 132 14.59 -3.51 -4.89
C MET A 132 15.84 -4.35 -4.58
N SER A 133 16.94 -3.72 -4.14
CA SER A 133 18.18 -4.42 -3.81
C SER A 133 18.06 -5.39 -2.64
N ALA A 134 16.99 -5.26 -1.83
CA ALA A 134 16.73 -6.13 -0.70
C ALA A 134 15.99 -7.42 -1.06
N VAL A 135 15.46 -7.54 -2.28
CA VAL A 135 14.57 -8.63 -2.71
C VAL A 135 15.00 -9.25 -4.04
N THR A 136 16.31 -9.26 -4.31
CA THR A 136 16.85 -9.92 -5.50
C THR A 136 16.84 -11.45 -5.33
N PRO A 137 16.70 -12.23 -6.41
CA PRO A 137 16.56 -13.69 -6.32
C PRO A 137 17.71 -14.40 -5.59
N ASP A 138 18.93 -13.90 -5.74
CA ASP A 138 20.14 -14.45 -5.09
C ASP A 138 20.12 -14.33 -3.56
N LEU A 139 19.31 -13.43 -3.01
CA LEU A 139 19.15 -13.28 -1.55
C LEU A 139 18.16 -14.30 -0.97
N TYR A 140 17.19 -14.78 -1.75
CA TYR A 140 16.12 -15.62 -1.23
C TYR A 140 16.66 -16.87 -0.53
N GLY A 141 17.43 -17.69 -1.25
CA GLY A 141 18.02 -18.92 -0.71
C GLY A 141 18.80 -18.71 0.60
N PRO A 142 19.88 -17.91 0.60
CA PRO A 142 20.76 -17.80 1.76
C PRO A 142 20.21 -16.90 2.89
N MET A 143 19.37 -15.91 2.60
CA MET A 143 18.94 -14.91 3.60
C MET A 143 17.52 -15.13 4.12
N TYR A 144 16.58 -15.52 3.25
CA TYR A 144 15.15 -15.44 3.56
C TYR A 144 14.41 -16.78 3.59
N SER A 145 14.85 -17.76 2.80
CA SER A 145 14.13 -19.03 2.59
C SER A 145 13.77 -19.72 3.91
N GLY A 146 14.72 -19.83 4.85
CA GLY A 146 14.48 -20.45 6.15
C GLY A 146 13.40 -19.74 6.99
N LYS A 147 13.22 -18.42 6.83
CA LYS A 147 12.15 -17.67 7.52
C LYS A 147 10.79 -17.96 6.88
N VAL A 148 10.74 -18.01 5.55
CA VAL A 148 9.53 -18.29 4.78
C VAL A 148 9.08 -19.74 4.98
N VAL A 149 10.01 -20.70 4.93
CA VAL A 149 9.75 -22.11 5.20
C VAL A 149 9.22 -22.29 6.63
N ALA A 150 9.88 -21.70 7.64
CA ALA A 150 9.41 -21.79 9.02
C ALA A 150 8.00 -21.19 9.22
N PHE A 151 7.65 -20.15 8.46
CA PHE A 151 6.29 -19.61 8.44
C PHE A 151 5.28 -20.62 7.89
N PHE A 152 5.57 -21.26 6.76
CA PHE A 152 4.68 -22.27 6.19
C PHE A 152 4.62 -23.56 7.02
N ASP A 153 5.73 -23.98 7.63
CA ASP A 153 5.75 -25.12 8.56
C ASP A 153 4.80 -24.89 9.74
N ALA A 154 4.80 -23.69 10.33
CA ALA A 154 3.88 -23.33 11.41
C ALA A 154 2.43 -23.20 10.92
N LEU A 155 2.21 -22.58 9.76
CA LEU A 155 0.89 -22.35 9.19
C LEU A 155 0.18 -23.66 8.79
N LEU A 156 0.94 -24.64 8.29
CA LEU A 156 0.46 -25.93 7.80
C LEU A 156 0.66 -27.07 8.80
N ASP A 157 0.97 -26.76 10.06
CA ASP A 157 1.14 -27.76 11.10
C ASP A 157 -0.12 -28.66 11.21
N PRO A 158 0.03 -30.00 11.18
CA PRO A 158 -1.09 -30.93 11.31
C PRO A 158 -2.01 -30.69 12.52
N ALA A 159 -1.52 -30.06 13.58
CA ALA A 159 -2.31 -29.67 14.75
C ALA A 159 -3.44 -28.68 14.42
N PHE A 160 -3.34 -27.96 13.30
CA PHE A 160 -4.37 -27.02 12.81
C PHE A 160 -5.32 -27.63 11.77
N ALA A 161 -5.20 -28.92 11.45
CA ALA A 161 -6.10 -29.58 10.52
C ALA A 161 -7.57 -29.41 10.94
N GLY A 162 -8.42 -29.04 9.96
CA GLY A 162 -9.85 -28.80 10.17
C GLY A 162 -10.21 -27.50 10.90
N ARG A 163 -9.24 -26.62 11.20
CA ARG A 163 -9.49 -25.31 11.81
C ARG A 163 -9.53 -24.19 10.76
N PRO A 164 -10.18 -23.04 11.04
CA PRO A 164 -10.20 -21.90 10.13
C PRO A 164 -8.79 -21.36 9.82
N PHE A 165 -8.32 -21.60 8.60
CA PHE A 165 -6.96 -21.31 8.16
C PHE A 165 -6.54 -19.83 8.37
N MET A 166 -7.40 -18.89 7.97
CA MET A 166 -7.06 -17.45 8.05
C MET A 166 -6.97 -16.93 9.48
N ARG A 167 -7.57 -17.61 10.46
CA ARG A 167 -7.41 -17.24 11.87
C ARG A 167 -5.98 -17.48 12.33
N HIS A 168 -5.40 -18.61 11.94
CA HIS A 168 -4.03 -19.00 12.28
C HIS A 168 -2.98 -18.26 11.44
N TYR A 169 -3.30 -17.90 10.20
CA TYR A 169 -2.44 -17.05 9.38
C TYR A 169 -2.01 -15.76 10.09
N LEU A 170 -2.96 -15.06 10.73
CA LEU A 170 -2.68 -13.79 11.40
C LEU A 170 -1.78 -13.94 12.63
N ASP A 171 -1.82 -15.10 13.30
CA ASP A 171 -0.99 -15.37 14.48
C ASP A 171 0.51 -15.40 14.11
N TYR A 172 0.86 -15.88 12.90
CA TYR A 172 2.24 -16.03 12.44
C TYR A 172 2.68 -14.96 11.43
N TYR A 173 1.73 -14.27 10.79
CA TYR A 173 2.02 -13.29 9.75
C TYR A 173 2.93 -12.16 10.24
N TRP A 174 2.64 -11.60 11.42
CA TRP A 174 3.45 -10.50 11.96
C TRP A 174 4.86 -10.93 12.33
N ASP A 175 5.04 -12.18 12.73
CA ASP A 175 6.35 -12.74 13.03
C ASP A 175 7.22 -12.80 11.77
N VAL A 176 6.71 -13.40 10.69
CA VAL A 176 7.47 -13.47 9.43
C VAL A 176 7.67 -12.08 8.83
N TYR A 177 6.68 -11.19 8.93
CA TYR A 177 6.76 -9.82 8.43
C TYR A 177 7.93 -9.05 9.09
N TRP A 178 7.95 -9.01 10.43
CA TRP A 178 8.97 -8.27 11.16
C TRP A 178 10.32 -9.00 11.17
N ASP A 179 10.35 -10.32 11.05
CA ASP A 179 11.60 -11.07 10.95
C ASP A 179 12.29 -10.86 9.59
N LEU A 180 11.52 -10.70 8.51
CA LEU A 180 12.03 -10.31 7.20
C LEU A 180 12.51 -8.86 7.17
N HIS A 181 11.75 -7.94 7.76
CA HIS A 181 12.08 -6.50 7.68
C HIS A 181 13.20 -6.10 8.65
N LEU A 182 13.10 -6.54 9.91
CA LEU A 182 13.91 -6.04 11.04
C LEU A 182 14.59 -7.16 11.85
N GLY A 183 14.35 -8.43 11.54
CA GLY A 183 14.93 -9.56 12.27
C GLY A 183 14.32 -9.78 13.66
N VAL A 184 13.05 -9.40 13.85
CA VAL A 184 12.34 -9.47 15.14
C VAL A 184 11.12 -10.37 15.02
N LYS A 185 10.88 -11.26 16.01
CA LYS A 185 9.73 -12.18 16.06
C LYS A 185 9.29 -12.50 17.50
N GLY A 186 8.15 -13.16 17.65
CA GLY A 186 7.60 -13.59 18.94
C GLY A 186 7.38 -12.42 19.90
N ASP A 187 7.76 -12.62 21.16
CA ASP A 187 7.59 -11.65 22.25
C ASP A 187 8.46 -10.39 22.09
N ALA A 188 9.44 -10.42 21.18
CA ALA A 188 10.24 -9.23 20.87
C ALA A 188 9.47 -8.20 20.02
N ILE A 189 8.31 -8.58 19.46
CA ILE A 189 7.37 -7.67 18.80
C ILE A 189 6.39 -7.15 19.86
N PRO A 190 6.42 -5.85 20.21
CA PRO A 190 5.49 -5.31 21.18
C PRO A 190 4.02 -5.49 20.75
N PRO A 191 3.08 -5.70 21.69
CA PRO A 191 1.65 -5.84 21.36
C PRO A 191 1.12 -4.68 20.51
N GLN A 192 1.54 -3.46 20.79
CA GLN A 192 1.15 -2.26 20.03
C GLN A 192 1.56 -2.32 18.56
N ILE A 193 2.69 -2.98 18.25
CA ILE A 193 3.16 -3.15 16.86
C ILE A 193 2.28 -4.16 16.11
N ARG A 194 1.78 -5.20 16.78
CA ARG A 194 0.79 -6.11 16.21
C ARG A 194 -0.54 -5.40 16.00
N THR A 195 -1.02 -4.68 17.02
CA THR A 195 -2.28 -3.93 16.96
C THR A 195 -2.31 -2.92 15.82
N ILE A 196 -1.28 -2.08 15.66
CA ILE A 196 -1.26 -1.11 14.55
C ILE A 196 -1.29 -1.80 13.19
N GLY A 197 -0.55 -2.91 13.03
CA GLY A 197 -0.56 -3.67 11.78
C GLY A 197 -1.93 -4.27 11.46
N GLU A 198 -2.59 -4.89 12.45
CA GLU A 198 -3.93 -5.47 12.31
C GLU A 198 -4.96 -4.40 11.99
N SER A 199 -4.90 -3.27 12.68
CA SER A 199 -5.79 -2.14 12.43
C SER A 199 -5.58 -1.54 11.05
N PHE A 200 -4.32 -1.40 10.61
CA PHE A 200 -4.00 -0.91 9.27
C PHE A 200 -4.59 -1.82 8.19
N ASN A 201 -4.36 -3.13 8.29
CA ASN A 201 -4.91 -4.11 7.35
C ASN A 201 -6.45 -4.15 7.39
N THR A 202 -7.06 -3.95 8.56
CA THR A 202 -8.52 -3.88 8.70
C THR A 202 -9.10 -2.70 7.92
N VAL A 203 -8.48 -1.52 8.02
CA VAL A 203 -8.91 -0.34 7.23
C VAL A 203 -8.82 -0.61 5.74
N LEU A 204 -7.75 -1.28 5.28
CA LEU A 204 -7.61 -1.65 3.86
C LEU A 204 -8.61 -2.73 3.42
N ALA A 205 -8.97 -3.66 4.30
CA ALA A 205 -9.88 -4.75 3.97
C ALA A 205 -11.34 -4.28 3.81
N PHE A 206 -11.82 -3.40 4.70
CA PHE A 206 -13.20 -2.91 4.66
C PHE A 206 -13.38 -1.65 3.80
N ARG A 207 -12.33 -0.80 3.69
CA ARG A 207 -12.22 0.46 2.93
C ARG A 207 -13.21 1.58 3.24
N ASP A 208 -14.49 1.27 3.49
CA ASP A 208 -15.55 2.25 3.68
C ASP A 208 -15.41 2.99 5.03
N PRO A 209 -15.05 4.29 5.02
CA PRO A 209 -14.80 5.04 6.24
C PRO A 209 -16.08 5.38 7.03
N LEU A 210 -17.27 5.03 6.54
CA LEU A 210 -18.51 5.15 7.30
C LEU A 210 -18.73 3.98 8.25
N GLN A 211 -18.03 2.87 8.07
CA GLN A 211 -18.18 1.70 8.93
C GLN A 211 -17.48 1.93 10.28
N PRO A 212 -18.14 1.65 11.42
CA PRO A 212 -17.51 1.78 12.75
C PRO A 212 -16.20 0.99 12.86
N THR A 213 -16.13 -0.21 12.27
CA THR A 213 -14.89 -1.01 12.25
C THR A 213 -13.74 -0.29 11.56
N VAL A 214 -14.01 0.46 10.48
CA VAL A 214 -12.97 1.23 9.79
C VAL A 214 -12.56 2.42 10.62
N TYR A 215 -13.52 3.16 11.19
CA TYR A 215 -13.24 4.28 12.08
C TYR A 215 -12.35 3.89 13.27
N ASP A 216 -12.76 2.88 14.05
CA ASP A 216 -12.05 2.44 15.26
C ASP A 216 -10.61 2.03 14.94
N ASN A 217 -10.41 1.27 13.85
CA ASN A 217 -9.09 0.83 13.43
C ASN A 217 -8.25 1.97 12.83
N TYR A 218 -8.87 2.90 12.09
CA TYR A 218 -8.18 4.07 11.56
C TYR A 218 -7.64 4.94 12.70
N MET A 219 -8.47 5.20 13.70
CA MET A 219 -8.07 6.00 14.86
C MET A 219 -7.02 5.28 15.71
N THR A 220 -7.10 3.94 15.81
CA THR A 220 -6.05 3.12 16.44
C THR A 220 -4.71 3.25 15.72
N VAL A 221 -4.69 3.17 14.38
CA VAL A 221 -3.45 3.38 13.60
C VAL A 221 -2.86 4.75 13.88
N ARG A 222 -3.69 5.80 13.85
CA ARG A 222 -3.23 7.17 14.10
C ARG A 222 -2.64 7.35 15.50
N ALA A 223 -3.27 6.77 16.51
CA ALA A 223 -2.80 6.84 17.88
C ALA A 223 -1.45 6.13 18.09
N LEU A 224 -1.18 5.07 17.30
CA LEU A 224 0.02 4.24 17.43
C LEU A 224 1.13 4.57 16.40
N LEU A 225 0.86 5.45 15.44
CA LEU A 225 1.78 5.71 14.32
C LEU A 225 3.15 6.24 14.77
N ASP A 226 3.19 7.16 15.74
CA ASP A 226 4.45 7.71 16.23
C ASP A 226 5.25 6.66 17.02
N PHE A 227 4.55 5.81 17.77
CA PHE A 227 5.17 4.67 18.46
C PHE A 227 5.77 3.68 17.47
N LEU A 228 5.05 3.36 16.39
CA LEU A 228 5.54 2.49 15.32
C LEU A 228 6.80 3.07 14.65
N LYS A 229 6.75 4.35 14.25
CA LYS A 229 7.90 5.04 13.63
C LYS A 229 9.12 5.00 14.56
N GLY A 230 8.95 5.33 15.84
CA GLY A 230 10.02 5.30 16.83
C GLY A 230 10.58 3.89 17.09
N TRP A 231 9.71 2.88 17.14
CA TRP A 231 10.13 1.49 17.32
C TRP A 231 10.95 0.99 16.12
N ILE A 232 10.49 1.26 14.89
CA ILE A 232 11.24 0.91 13.67
C ILE A 232 12.59 1.64 13.69
N ASP A 233 12.61 2.96 13.94
CA ASP A 233 13.83 3.76 13.95
C ASP A 233 14.91 3.20 14.90
N ALA A 234 14.50 2.76 16.10
CA ALA A 234 15.39 2.11 17.07
C ALA A 234 15.94 0.76 16.57
N ARG A 235 15.12 -0.06 15.89
CA ARG A 235 15.57 -1.31 15.27
C ARG A 235 16.53 -1.07 14.11
N LEU A 236 16.33 -0.01 13.34
CA LEU A 236 17.27 0.40 12.31
C LEU A 236 18.63 0.81 12.90
N ASP A 237 18.65 1.46 14.07
CA ASP A 237 19.91 1.74 14.77
C ASP A 237 20.60 0.46 15.22
N ASP A 238 19.86 -0.55 15.69
CA ASP A 238 20.42 -1.85 16.05
C ASP A 238 21.02 -2.57 14.84
N ILE A 239 20.35 -2.51 13.69
CA ILE A 239 20.85 -3.07 12.42
C ILE A 239 22.11 -2.34 11.96
N GLY A 240 22.09 -1.00 11.93
CA GLY A 240 23.21 -0.18 11.45
C GLY A 240 24.44 -0.24 12.35
N SER A 241 24.25 -0.43 13.65
CA SER A 241 25.34 -0.54 14.64
C SER A 241 25.82 -1.98 14.89
N GLY A 242 25.21 -2.98 14.23
CA GLY A 242 25.57 -4.39 14.39
C GLY A 242 25.10 -5.03 15.70
N ARG A 243 24.15 -4.42 16.42
CA ARG A 243 23.51 -5.02 17.62
C ARG A 243 22.43 -6.03 17.26
N ALA A 244 21.84 -5.92 16.06
CA ALA A 244 20.89 -6.91 15.56
C ALA A 244 21.58 -8.26 15.27
N ALA A 245 20.89 -9.37 15.52
CA ALA A 245 21.38 -10.69 15.17
C ALA A 245 21.35 -10.89 13.65
N ASP A 246 22.51 -11.19 13.05
CA ASP A 246 22.73 -11.36 11.60
C ASP A 246 21.96 -10.35 10.72
N PRO A 247 22.32 -9.06 10.76
CA PRO A 247 21.53 -8.00 10.15
C PRO A 247 21.38 -8.19 8.63
N ARG A 248 22.28 -8.93 7.97
CA ARG A 248 22.23 -9.29 6.55
C ARG A 248 21.01 -10.12 6.16
N LYS A 249 20.31 -10.72 7.13
CA LYS A 249 19.06 -11.45 6.92
C LYS A 249 17.82 -10.57 7.03
N THR A 250 17.98 -9.26 7.00
CA THR A 250 16.89 -8.28 7.07
C THR A 250 16.84 -7.42 5.80
N ILE A 251 15.63 -7.12 5.33
CA ILE A 251 15.40 -6.22 4.20
C ILE A 251 16.00 -4.83 4.50
N ALA A 252 15.78 -4.33 5.73
CA ALA A 252 16.24 -3.00 6.13
C ALA A 252 17.77 -2.86 6.08
N TRP A 253 18.54 -3.93 6.29
CA TRP A 253 20.00 -3.87 6.14
C TRP A 253 20.43 -3.53 4.72
N TYR A 254 19.80 -4.13 3.70
CA TYR A 254 20.16 -3.85 2.30
C TYR A 254 19.79 -2.42 1.93
N TRP A 255 18.65 -1.95 2.42
CA TRP A 255 18.23 -0.56 2.25
C TRP A 255 19.21 0.43 2.88
N ILE A 256 19.59 0.24 4.14
CA ILE A 256 20.57 1.11 4.83
C ILE A 256 21.94 1.04 4.14
N LYS A 257 22.43 -0.17 3.86
CA LYS A 257 23.75 -0.36 3.26
C LYS A 257 23.84 0.29 1.87
N ASN A 258 22.82 0.10 1.04
CA ASN A 258 22.85 0.55 -0.36
C ASN A 258 22.35 2.00 -0.53
N ALA A 259 21.81 2.61 0.51
CA ALA A 259 21.44 4.03 0.53
C ALA A 259 22.65 4.98 0.47
N GLY A 260 23.86 4.50 0.77
CA GLY A 260 25.07 5.33 0.76
C GLY A 260 25.01 6.45 1.80
N ASP A 261 25.07 7.70 1.35
CA ASP A 261 24.95 8.89 2.20
C ASP A 261 23.49 9.22 2.58
N GLY A 262 22.51 8.47 2.06
CA GLY A 262 21.09 8.67 2.31
C GLY A 262 20.45 9.77 1.46
N ALA A 263 21.15 10.37 0.51
CA ALA A 263 20.61 11.44 -0.35
C ALA A 263 19.40 10.98 -1.17
N HIS A 264 19.40 9.71 -1.61
CA HIS A 264 18.32 9.14 -2.43
C HIS A 264 17.38 8.21 -1.64
N PHE A 265 17.78 7.78 -0.45
CA PHE A 265 16.99 6.89 0.40
C PHE A 265 17.45 7.01 1.85
N SER A 266 16.84 7.93 2.59
CA SER A 266 17.23 8.26 3.96
C SER A 266 16.77 7.21 4.98
N LYS A 267 17.29 7.27 6.21
CA LYS A 267 16.78 6.43 7.32
C LYS A 267 15.26 6.61 7.53
N LYS A 268 14.75 7.84 7.38
CA LYS A 268 13.31 8.11 7.49
C LYS A 268 12.50 7.43 6.38
N ASP A 269 13.06 7.36 5.17
CA ASP A 269 12.46 6.60 4.08
C ASP A 269 12.41 5.11 4.40
N VAL A 270 13.46 4.56 5.01
CA VAL A 270 13.47 3.17 5.48
C VAL A 270 12.40 2.92 6.54
N VAL A 271 12.28 3.81 7.53
CA VAL A 271 11.19 3.74 8.54
C VAL A 271 9.83 3.72 7.84
N PHE A 272 9.63 4.62 6.88
CA PHE A 272 8.41 4.74 6.12
C PHE A 272 8.07 3.46 5.35
N GLU A 273 9.01 2.93 4.60
CA GLU A 273 8.82 1.74 3.76
C GLU A 273 8.52 0.50 4.60
N CYS A 274 9.12 0.39 5.79
CA CYS A 274 8.86 -0.71 6.73
C CYS A 274 7.39 -0.82 7.18
N PHE A 275 6.61 0.26 7.22
CA PHE A 275 5.17 0.16 7.54
C PHE A 275 4.27 0.39 6.33
N HIS A 276 4.71 1.13 5.31
CA HIS A 276 4.02 1.18 4.01
C HIS A 276 3.85 -0.23 3.42
N ASN A 277 4.83 -1.11 3.63
CA ASN A 277 4.78 -2.51 3.20
C ASN A 277 3.70 -3.36 3.87
N PHE A 278 2.98 -2.88 4.88
CA PHE A 278 1.75 -3.54 5.35
C PHE A 278 0.77 -3.75 4.20
N VAL A 279 0.64 -2.75 3.31
CA VAL A 279 -0.20 -2.84 2.10
C VAL A 279 0.25 -4.01 1.22
N ALA A 280 1.55 -4.08 0.93
CA ALA A 280 2.11 -5.08 0.01
C ALA A 280 2.05 -6.50 0.59
N PHE A 281 2.38 -6.68 1.85
CA PHE A 281 2.39 -8.02 2.45
C PHE A 281 0.99 -8.53 2.81
N SER A 282 -0.02 -7.66 2.96
CA SER A 282 -1.43 -8.11 3.03
C SER A 282 -1.86 -8.90 1.78
N GLN A 283 -1.19 -8.67 0.63
CA GLN A 283 -1.42 -9.43 -0.60
C GLN A 283 -1.06 -10.91 -0.43
N TRP A 284 -0.12 -11.28 0.46
CA TRP A 284 0.16 -12.69 0.74
C TRP A 284 -1.06 -13.41 1.29
N GLY A 285 -1.75 -12.81 2.27
CA GLY A 285 -2.95 -13.40 2.88
C GLY A 285 -4.05 -13.62 1.85
N ASN A 286 -4.29 -12.61 0.99
CA ASN A 286 -5.28 -12.71 -0.09
C ASN A 286 -4.89 -13.74 -1.15
N THR A 287 -3.62 -13.82 -1.53
CA THR A 287 -3.12 -14.83 -2.49
C THR A 287 -3.27 -16.23 -1.92
N ILE A 288 -2.82 -16.46 -0.69
CA ILE A 288 -2.92 -17.77 -0.04
C ILE A 288 -4.38 -18.17 0.11
N PHE A 289 -5.23 -17.27 0.63
CA PHE A 289 -6.67 -17.53 0.72
C PHE A 289 -7.28 -17.88 -0.64
N GLY A 290 -6.98 -17.08 -1.67
CA GLY A 290 -7.50 -17.30 -3.01
C GLY A 290 -7.04 -18.62 -3.64
N VAL A 291 -5.80 -19.05 -3.40
CA VAL A 291 -5.28 -20.35 -3.82
C VAL A 291 -6.01 -21.47 -3.07
N MET A 292 -6.04 -21.41 -1.74
CA MET A 292 -6.65 -22.45 -0.91
C MET A 292 -8.16 -22.58 -1.16
N SER A 293 -8.89 -21.48 -1.34
CA SER A 293 -10.33 -21.53 -1.65
C SER A 293 -10.62 -22.17 -3.00
N ARG A 294 -9.79 -21.92 -4.01
CA ARG A 294 -9.94 -22.56 -5.33
C ARG A 294 -9.54 -24.04 -5.31
N LEU A 295 -8.53 -24.39 -4.52
CA LEU A 295 -8.07 -25.77 -4.37
C LEU A 295 -8.90 -26.60 -3.38
N SER A 296 -9.80 -25.97 -2.62
CA SER A 296 -10.64 -26.64 -1.62
C SER A 296 -11.42 -27.82 -2.20
N GLU A 297 -11.43 -28.95 -1.49
CA GLU A 297 -12.28 -30.11 -1.84
C GLU A 297 -13.77 -29.75 -1.78
N ASP A 298 -14.13 -28.92 -0.80
CA ASP A 298 -15.49 -28.42 -0.57
C ASP A 298 -15.66 -27.04 -1.23
N GLY A 299 -16.41 -27.02 -2.34
CA GLY A 299 -16.78 -25.79 -3.05
C GLY A 299 -15.69 -25.12 -3.91
N GLY A 300 -14.49 -25.70 -4.01
CA GLY A 300 -13.43 -25.21 -4.89
C GLY A 300 -13.66 -25.49 -6.38
N ASP A 301 -12.75 -24.99 -7.22
CA ASP A 301 -12.82 -25.12 -8.68
C ASP A 301 -12.19 -26.45 -9.12
N ARG A 302 -13.01 -27.30 -9.76
CA ARG A 302 -12.60 -28.63 -10.25
C ARG A 302 -11.50 -28.56 -11.30
N GLU A 303 -11.55 -27.59 -12.20
CA GLU A 303 -10.58 -27.46 -13.29
C GLU A 303 -9.24 -26.98 -12.74
N VAL A 304 -9.25 -26.02 -11.82
CA VAL A 304 -8.04 -25.51 -11.16
C VAL A 304 -7.36 -26.64 -10.36
N ARG A 305 -8.11 -27.45 -9.61
CA ARG A 305 -7.55 -28.60 -8.87
C ARG A 305 -6.92 -29.63 -9.81
N ALA A 306 -7.63 -30.01 -10.88
CA ALA A 306 -7.10 -30.97 -11.85
C ALA A 306 -5.83 -30.45 -12.56
N ALA A 307 -5.76 -29.15 -12.83
CA ALA A 307 -4.56 -28.51 -13.37
C ALA A 307 -3.42 -28.51 -12.34
N PHE A 308 -3.71 -28.15 -11.09
CA PHE A 308 -2.73 -28.18 -10.00
C PHE A 308 -2.14 -29.57 -9.78
N GLU A 309 -2.98 -30.60 -9.65
CA GLU A 309 -2.56 -32.00 -9.50
C GLU A 309 -1.64 -32.43 -10.66
N ARG A 310 -1.99 -32.06 -11.90
CA ARG A 310 -1.18 -32.35 -13.08
C ARG A 310 0.19 -31.67 -12.98
N THR A 311 0.23 -30.38 -12.67
CA THR A 311 1.48 -29.63 -12.51
C THR A 311 2.36 -30.22 -11.41
N MET A 312 1.78 -30.50 -10.24
CA MET A 312 2.52 -30.98 -9.06
C MET A 312 2.97 -32.45 -9.19
N SER A 313 2.33 -33.25 -10.04
CA SER A 313 2.76 -34.63 -10.32
C SER A 313 4.05 -34.72 -11.16
N GLY A 314 4.50 -33.62 -11.76
CA GLY A 314 5.73 -33.51 -12.53
C GLY A 314 6.90 -32.94 -11.72
N ASN A 315 7.77 -32.19 -12.40
CA ASN A 315 8.79 -31.36 -11.75
C ASN A 315 8.38 -29.89 -11.88
N PRO A 316 7.62 -29.33 -10.92
CA PRO A 316 6.99 -28.02 -11.07
C PRO A 316 8.01 -26.86 -11.15
N ASP A 317 9.21 -27.04 -10.60
CA ASP A 317 10.27 -26.02 -10.53
C ASP A 317 11.28 -26.09 -11.67
N ASP A 318 11.23 -27.12 -12.52
CA ASP A 318 12.17 -27.29 -13.64
C ASP A 318 11.53 -26.82 -14.95
N ALA A 319 12.05 -25.71 -15.46
CA ALA A 319 11.63 -25.17 -16.74
C ALA A 319 12.10 -26.03 -17.93
N GLY A 320 13.05 -26.95 -17.77
CA GLY A 320 13.53 -27.82 -18.84
C GLY A 320 14.07 -27.05 -20.07
N GLY A 321 14.60 -25.84 -19.85
CA GLY A 321 15.04 -24.93 -20.92
C GLY A 321 13.95 -23.99 -21.46
N ALA A 322 12.71 -24.06 -20.96
CA ALA A 322 11.66 -23.09 -21.26
C ALA A 322 11.87 -21.75 -20.53
N PRO A 323 11.21 -20.65 -20.96
CA PRO A 323 11.31 -19.35 -20.28
C PRO A 323 10.68 -19.32 -18.89
N TYR A 324 9.73 -20.21 -18.61
CA TYR A 324 8.99 -20.30 -17.35
C TYR A 324 8.86 -21.77 -16.94
N THR A 325 8.90 -22.02 -15.63
CA THR A 325 8.63 -23.32 -15.01
C THR A 325 7.14 -23.68 -15.15
N PRO A 326 6.78 -24.98 -15.07
CA PRO A 326 5.38 -25.40 -15.01
C PRO A 326 4.60 -24.70 -13.88
N LEU A 327 5.25 -24.42 -12.74
CA LEU A 327 4.64 -23.68 -11.64
C LEU A 327 4.37 -22.20 -11.98
N GLU A 328 5.28 -21.53 -12.69
CA GLU A 328 5.09 -20.13 -13.11
C GLU A 328 3.99 -19.97 -14.17
N MET A 329 3.70 -21.03 -14.92
CA MET A 329 2.65 -21.06 -15.94
C MET A 329 1.25 -21.41 -15.39
N PHE A 330 1.18 -21.92 -14.16
CA PHE A 330 -0.05 -22.28 -13.46
C PHE A 330 -0.67 -21.06 -12.77
#